data_AF-A0A1H7B8Q6-F1
#
_entry.id   AF-A0A1H7B8Q6-F1
#
_cell.length_a   1.000
_cell.length_b   1.000
_cell.length_c   1.000
_cell.angle_alpha   90.00
_cell.angle_beta   90.00
_cell.angle_gamma   90.00
#
_symmetry.space_group_name_H-M   'P 1'
#
loop_
_entity.id
_entity.type
_entity.pdbx_description
1 polymer ?
#
loop_
_entity_poly.entity_id
_entity_poly.type
_entity_poly.pdbx_seq_one_letter_code
_entity_poly.pdbx_strand_id
1 'polypeptide(L)' 'MTMTTYQKYLDFGLKYGIPLAVLLATLSMKKAKGLGNLAVFALVTPAMLGYLYSLKRAKAILQENSDQ' A
#
# COMPACT_ATOMS: atom_id res chain seq x y z
N MET A 1 -28.50 -3.33 -1.34
CA MET A 1 -27.50 -2.27 -1.62
C MET A 1 -26.47 -2.86 -2.59
N THR A 2 -26.54 -2.52 -3.88
CA THR A 2 -25.65 -3.06 -4.91
C THR A 2 -24.30 -2.37 -4.84
N MET A 3 -23.28 -3.09 -4.35
CA MET A 3 -21.89 -2.64 -4.36
C MET A 3 -21.49 -2.23 -5.78
N THR A 4 -21.11 -0.98 -5.97
CA THR A 4 -20.66 -0.48 -7.27
C THR A 4 -19.33 -1.15 -7.63
N THR A 5 -19.08 -1.37 -8.92
CA THR A 5 -17.82 -1.98 -9.40
C THR A 5 -16.59 -1.22 -8.88
N TYR A 6 -16.72 0.10 -8.73
CA TYR A 6 -15.73 0.97 -8.10
C TYR A 6 -15.40 0.56 -6.66
N GLN A 7 -16.41 0.36 -5.81
CA GLN A 7 -16.21 -0.08 -4.43
C GLN A 7 -15.53 -1.45 -4.35
N LYS A 8 -15.84 -2.38 -5.28
CA LYS A 8 -15.14 -3.68 -5.35
C LYS A 8 -13.65 -3.52 -5.68
N TYR A 9 -13.29 -2.65 -6.62
CA TYR A 9 -11.89 -2.41 -6.95
C TYR A 9 -11.14 -1.70 -5.82
N LEU A 10 -11.82 -0.79 -5.11
CA LEU A 10 -11.26 -0.10 -3.94
C LEU A 10 -10.99 -1.08 -2.80
N ASP A 11 -11.94 -1.96 -2.51
CA ASP A 11 -11.83 -2.97 -1.45
C ASP A 11 -10.77 -4.02 -1.80
N PHE A 12 -10.68 -4.39 -3.09
CA PHE A 12 -9.58 -5.24 -3.58
C PHE A 12 -8.21 -4.55 -3.44
N GLY A 13 -8.10 -3.27 -3.82
CA GLY A 13 -6.87 -2.50 -3.71
C GLY A 13 -6.42 -2.31 -2.27
N LEU A 14 -7.35 -2.08 -1.34
CA LEU A 14 -7.06 -1.98 0.10
C LEU A 14 -6.63 -3.33 0.69
N LYS A 15 -7.31 -4.42 0.32
CA LYS A 15 -7.08 -5.74 0.91
C LYS A 15 -5.87 -6.46 0.32
N TYR A 16 -5.67 -6.34 -0.99
CA TYR A 16 -4.64 -7.09 -1.72
C TYR A 16 -3.52 -6.20 -2.25
N GLY A 17 -3.63 -4.87 -2.21
CA GLY A 17 -2.59 -3.96 -2.71
C GLY A 17 -1.25 -4.11 -2.02
N ILE A 18 -1.24 -4.19 -0.67
CA ILE A 18 0.00 -4.40 0.08
C ILE A 18 0.62 -5.78 -0.23
N PRO A 19 -0.10 -6.92 -0.12
CA PRO A 19 0.44 -8.22 -0.51
C PRO A 19 0.98 -8.26 -1.95
N LEU A 20 0.26 -7.65 -2.90
CA LEU A 20 0.63 -7.63 -4.31
C LEU A 20 1.89 -6.79 -4.55
N ALA A 21 2.00 -5.63 -3.90
CA ALA A 21 3.17 -4.77 -3.96
C ALA A 21 4.39 -5.46 -3.36
N VAL A 22 4.23 -6.17 -2.23
CA VAL A 22 5.30 -6.96 -1.61
C VAL A 22 5.76 -8.08 -2.53
N LEU A 23 4.83 -8.83 -3.15
CA LEU A 23 5.14 -9.88 -4.12
C LEU A 23 5.89 -9.35 -5.35
N LEU A 24 5.41 -8.24 -5.92
CA LEU A 24 6.08 -7.59 -7.05
C LEU A 24 7.46 -7.09 -6.65
N ALA A 25 7.61 -6.49 -5.47
CA ALA A 25 8.91 -6.06 -4.96
C ALA A 25 9.86 -7.26 -4.76
N THR A 26 9.38 -8.39 -4.22
CA THR A 26 10.21 -9.60 -4.05
C THR A 26 10.63 -10.20 -5.39
N LEU A 27 9.73 -10.24 -6.38
CA LEU A 27 10.06 -10.68 -7.74
C LEU A 27 11.09 -9.74 -8.41
N SER A 28 10.94 -8.43 -8.22
CA SER A 28 11.88 -7.41 -8.69
C SER A 28 13.26 -7.60 -8.05
N MET A 29 13.30 -7.85 -6.74
CA MET A 29 14.53 -8.13 -6.00
C MET A 29 15.16 -9.48 -6.35
N LYS A 30 14.37 -10.48 -6.75
CA LYS A 30 14.90 -11.77 -7.23
C LYS A 30 15.65 -11.59 -8.55
N LYS A 31 15.20 -10.65 -9.39
CA LYS A 31 15.80 -10.36 -10.70
C LYS A 31 16.99 -9.39 -10.59
N ALA A 32 16.97 -8.49 -9.60
CA ALA A 32 18.03 -7.53 -9.33
C ALA A 32 19.08 -8.11 -8.35
N LYS A 33 20.36 -8.17 -8.73
CA LYS A 33 21.46 -8.53 -7.82
C LYS A 33 22.27 -7.29 -7.42
N GLY A 34 22.73 -7.24 -6.17
CA GLY A 34 23.59 -6.17 -5.66
C GLY A 34 22.90 -4.80 -5.60
N LEU A 35 23.43 -3.82 -6.35
CA LEU A 35 22.98 -2.41 -6.33
C LEU A 35 21.50 -2.23 -6.68
N GLY A 36 20.93 -3.11 -7.51
CA GLY A 36 19.51 -3.06 -7.87
C GLY A 36 18.57 -3.37 -6.70
N ASN A 37 18.99 -4.21 -5.75
CA ASN A 37 18.21 -4.43 -4.52
C ASN A 37 18.21 -3.19 -3.63
N LEU A 38 19.32 -2.48 -3.57
CA LEU A 38 19.43 -1.24 -2.81
C LEU A 38 18.53 -0.15 -3.40
N ALA A 39 18.47 -0.05 -4.74
CA ALA A 39 17.59 0.90 -5.43
C ALA A 39 16.10 0.56 -5.22
N VAL A 40 15.71 -0.72 -5.34
CA VAL A 40 14.33 -1.15 -5.06
C VAL A 40 13.98 -0.89 -3.60
N PHE A 41 14.88 -1.17 -2.66
CA PHE A 41 14.65 -0.91 -1.25
C PHE A 41 14.51 0.60 -0.96
N ALA A 42 15.37 1.43 -1.57
CA ALA A 42 15.33 2.88 -1.44
C ALA A 42 14.07 3.51 -2.03
N LEU A 43 13.41 2.87 -3.00
CA LEU A 43 12.14 3.33 -3.58
C LEU A 43 10.92 2.80 -2.81
N VAL A 44 10.91 1.50 -2.50
CA VAL A 44 9.76 0.84 -1.86
C VAL A 44 9.61 1.30 -0.41
N THR A 45 10.70 1.50 0.31
CA THR A 45 10.65 1.92 1.73
C THR A 45 9.94 3.26 1.95
N PRO A 46 10.33 4.37 1.29
CA PRO A 46 9.62 5.64 1.44
C PRO A 46 8.19 5.59 0.89
N ALA A 47 7.93 4.82 -0.17
CA ALA A 47 6.57 4.63 -0.68
C ALA A 47 5.67 3.92 0.36
N MET A 48 6.20 2.89 1.02
CA MET A 48 5.49 2.14 2.06
C MET A 48 5.28 2.97 3.33
N LEU A 49 6.28 3.78 3.73
CA LEU A 49 6.14 4.75 4.82
C LEU A 49 5.10 5.83 4.50
N GLY A 50 5.08 6.36 3.27
CA GLY A 50 4.07 7.32 2.82
C GLY A 50 2.66 6.72 2.82
N TYR A 51 2.51 5.47 2.39
CA TYR A 51 1.25 4.75 2.43
C TYR A 51 0.76 4.53 3.88
N LEU A 52 1.65 4.08 4.78
CA LEU A 52 1.34 3.93 6.20
C LEU A 52 0.98 5.27 6.86
N TYR A 53 1.67 6.35 6.51
CA TYR A 53 1.35 7.70 7.00
C TYR A 53 -0.04 8.14 6.52
N SER A 54 -0.36 7.91 5.25
CA SER A 54 -1.68 8.20 4.68
C SER A 54 -2.78 7.42 5.40
N LEU A 55 -2.58 6.12 5.66
CA LEU A 55 -3.51 5.30 6.43
C LEU A 55 -3.65 5.76 7.88
N LYS A 56 -2.55 6.14 8.55
CA LYS A 56 -2.60 6.66 9.91
C LYS A 56 -3.39 7.97 9.97
N ARG A 57 -3.20 8.86 8.99
CA ARG A 57 -3.95 10.13 8.89
C ARG A 57 -5.43 9.89 8.57
N ALA A 58 -5.74 9.00 7.62
CA ALA A 58 -7.12 8.63 7.31
C ALA A 58 -7.83 8.02 8.52
N LYS A 59 -7.13 7.17 9.29
CA LYS A 59 -7.65 6.62 10.55
C LYS A 59 -7.90 7.71 11.59
N ALA A 60 -6.97 8.66 11.76
CA ALA A 60 -7.14 9.77 12.69
C ALA A 60 -8.36 10.64 12.33
N ILE A 61 -8.55 10.95 11.05
CA ILE A 61 -9.72 11.71 10.56
C ILE A 61 -11.02 10.93 10.82
N LEU A 62 -11.04 9.62 10.55
CA LEU A 62 -12.21 8.78 10.84
C LEU A 62 -12.53 8.71 12.33
N GLN A 63 -11.51 8.66 13.19
CA GLN A 63 -11.68 8.64 14.64
C GLN A 63 -12.24 9.99 15.15
N GLU A 64 -11.71 11.10 14.63
CA GLU A 64 -12.17 12.47 14.95
C GLU A 64 -13.62 12.73 14.49
N ASN A 65 -14.06 12.13 13.39
CA ASN A 65 -15.45 12.21 12.89
C ASN A 65 -16.39 11.15 13.50
N SER A 66 -15.88 10.19 14.28
CA SER A 66 -16.70 9.20 15.00
C SER A 66 -17.02 9.62 16.44
N ASP A 67 -16.31 10.62 16.97
CA ASP A 67 -16.53 11.23 18.29
C ASP A 67 -17.39 12.52 18.23
N GLN A 68 -17.96 12.85 17.05
CA GLN A 68 -19.05 13.82 16.87
C GLN A 68 -20.37 13.11 16.62
#